data_AF-A0A520KNS3-F1
#
_entry.id   AF-A0A520KNS3-F1
#
_cell.length_a   1.000
_cell.length_b   1.000
_cell.length_c   1.000
_cell.angle_alpha   90.00
_cell.angle_beta   90.00
_cell.angle_gamma   90.00
#
_symmetry.space_group_name_H-M   'P 1'
#
loop_
_entity.id
_entity.type
_entity.pdbx_description
1 polymer ?
#
loop_
_entity_poly.entity_id
_entity_poly.type
_entity_poly.pdbx_seq_one_letter_code
_entity_poly.pdbx_strand_id
1 'polypeptide(L)' 'MNEDELKNRINKICKSNDGIRIMKKPENVEEEVLNAILSHKDKEKRELTDKEIEEQIKKITEKEKE' A
#
# COMPACT_ATOMS: atom_id res chain seq x y z
N MET A 1 -23.04 3.56 6.33
CA MET A 1 -21.75 3.06 5.82
C MET A 1 -21.25 2.05 6.83
N ASN A 2 -21.16 0.78 6.44
CA ASN A 2 -20.78 -0.29 7.36
C ASN A 2 -19.25 -0.38 7.49
N GLU A 3 -18.77 -0.88 8.64
CA GLU A 3 -17.35 -1.08 8.90
C GLU A 3 -16.69 -2.03 7.87
N ASP A 4 -17.46 -3.01 7.37
CA ASP A 4 -17.04 -3.93 6.30
C ASP A 4 -16.94 -3.27 4.92
N GLU A 5 -17.78 -2.27 4.62
CA GLU A 5 -17.62 -1.43 3.42
C GLU A 5 -16.38 -0.55 3.53
N LEU A 6 -16.10 -0.03 4.73
CA LEU A 6 -14.93 0.79 4.98
C LEU A 6 -13.65 -0.03 4.79
N LYS A 7 -13.56 -1.22 5.41
CA LYS A 7 -12.46 -2.18 5.26
C LYS A 7 -12.28 -2.64 3.81
N ASN A 8 -13.36 -2.81 3.07
CA ASN A 8 -13.31 -3.16 1.64
C ASN A 8 -12.83 -2.02 0.73
N ARG A 9 -12.76 -0.77 1.20
CA ARG A 9 -12.20 0.37 0.44
C ARG A 9 -10.78 0.73 0.86
N ILE A 10 -10.18 0.02 1.82
CA ILE A 10 -8.83 0.35 2.29
C ILE A 10 -7.80 -0.08 1.25
N ASN A 11 -6.99 0.88 0.82
CA ASN A 11 -5.82 0.62 -0.01
C ASN A 11 -4.76 -0.06 0.84
N LYS A 12 -4.22 -1.18 0.36
CA LYS A 12 -3.14 -1.91 1.02
C LYS A 12 -1.82 -1.18 0.77
N ILE A 13 -1.07 -0.87 1.82
CA ILE A 13 0.26 -0.27 1.68
C ILE A 13 1.32 -1.34 1.92
N CYS A 14 2.17 -1.56 0.93
CA CYS A 14 3.27 -2.52 1.01
C CYS A 14 4.61 -1.82 0.86
N LYS A 15 5.63 -2.33 1.54
CA LYS A 15 7.02 -1.99 1.28
C LYS A 15 7.60 -3.00 0.29
N SER A 16 8.27 -2.48 -0.72
CA SER A 16 9.03 -3.19 -1.75
C SER A 16 10.46 -2.63 -1.80
N ASN A 17 11.35 -3.31 -2.52
CA ASN A 17 12.74 -2.88 -2.68
C ASN A 17 12.87 -1.51 -3.38
N ASP A 18 11.91 -1.17 -4.25
CA ASP A 18 11.84 0.13 -4.93
C ASP A 18 11.14 1.24 -4.11
N GLY A 19 10.70 0.95 -2.88
CA GLY A 19 10.05 1.91 -1.98
C GLY A 19 8.68 1.49 -1.47
N ILE A 20 7.84 2.46 -1.09
CA ILE A 20 6.49 2.22 -0.57
C ILE A 20 5.51 2.20 -1.73
N ARG A 21 4.69 1.15 -1.81
CA ARG A 21 3.70 0.96 -2.84
C ARG A 21 2.30 0.88 -2.24
N ILE A 22 1.42 1.75 -2.73
CA ILE A 22 0.00 1.73 -2.38
C ILE A 22 -0.73 0.89 -3.42
N MET A 23 -1.21 -0.28 -3.04
CA MET A 23 -2.07 -1.13 -3.84
C MET A 23 -3.53 -0.80 -3.52
N LYS A 24 -4.21 -0.15 -4.46
CA LYS A 24 -5.65 0.00 -4.37
C LYS A 24 -6.32 -1.36 -4.55
N LYS A 25 -7.46 -1.55 -3.90
CA LYS A 25 -8.29 -2.71 -4.21
C LYS A 25 -8.73 -2.60 -5.67
N PRO A 26 -8.56 -3.65 -6.48
CA PRO A 26 -8.94 -3.61 -7.88
C PRO A 26 -10.45 -3.47 -8.02
N GLU A 27 -10.90 -2.60 -8.93
CA GLU A 27 -12.31 -2.37 -9.23
C GLU A 27 -12.83 -3.31 -10.34
N ASN A 28 -11.92 -3.89 -11.13
CA ASN A 28 -12.20 -4.83 -12.21
C ASN A 28 -11.15 -5.95 -12.31
N VAL A 29 -11.43 -6.93 -13.17
CA VAL A 29 -10.57 -8.11 -13.38
C VAL A 29 -9.23 -7.73 -14.00
N GLU A 30 -9.19 -6.71 -14.87
CA GLU A 30 -7.93 -6.22 -15.44
C GLU A 30 -6.97 -5.71 -14.36
N GLU A 31 -7.47 -4.94 -13.38
CA GLU A 31 -6.69 -4.45 -12.26
C GLU A 31 -6.25 -5.57 -11.31
N GLU A 32 -7.08 -6.61 -11.10
CA GLU A 32 -6.68 -7.81 -10.35
C GLU A 32 -5.47 -8.50 -11.00
N VAL A 33 -5.53 -8.70 -12.31
CA VAL A 33 -4.45 -9.34 -13.08
C VAL A 33 -3.19 -8.48 -13.07
N LEU A 34 -3.32 -7.17 -13.26
CA LEU A 34 -2.20 -6.22 -13.15
C LEU A 34 -1.57 -6.25 -11.76
N ASN A 35 -2.37 -6.22 -10.70
CA ASN A 35 -1.89 -6.30 -9.32
C ASN A 35 -1.19 -7.63 -9.04
N ALA A 36 -1.69 -8.75 -9.57
CA ALA A 36 -1.08 -10.06 -9.42
C ALA A 36 0.28 -10.13 -10.14
N ILE A 37 0.36 -9.70 -11.41
CA ILE A 37 1.61 -9.66 -12.19
C ILE A 37 2.65 -8.78 -11.48
N LEU A 38 2.21 -7.61 -11.01
CA LEU A 38 3.08 -6.66 -10.31
C LEU A 38 3.44 -7.11 -8.88
N SER A 39 2.77 -8.10 -8.33
CA SER A 39 3.10 -8.68 -7.02
C SER A 39 3.99 -9.91 -7.13
N HIS A 40 3.94 -10.60 -8.26
CA HIS A 40 4.79 -11.77 -8.52
C HIS A 40 6.27 -11.41 -8.77
N LYS A 41 6.54 -10.16 -9.19
CA LYS A 41 7.91 -9.65 -9.38
C LYS A 41 8.61 -9.26 -8.07
N ASP A 42 7.86 -8.76 -7.10
CA ASP A 42 8.38 -8.39 -5.79
C ASP A 42 8.18 -9.54 -4.79
N LYS A 43 9.15 -10.47 -4.74
CA LYS A 43 9.12 -11.59 -3.78
C LYS A 43 9.17 -11.15 -2.30
N GLU A 44 9.41 -9.88 -2.02
CA GLU A 44 9.53 -9.30 -0.66
C GLU A 44 8.54 -8.14 -0.44
N LYS A 45 7.26 -8.32 -0.78
CA LYS A 45 6.23 -7.37 -0.35
C LYS A 45 5.83 -7.65 1.09
N ARG A 46 6.34 -6.86 2.03
CA ARG A 46 5.83 -6.81 3.40
C ARG A 46 4.73 -5.75 3.48
N GLU A 47 3.55 -6.12 3.95
CA GLU A 47 2.51 -5.16 4.31
C GLU A 47 2.99 -4.32 5.49
N LEU A 48 2.89 -3.00 5.35
CA LEU A 48 3.26 -2.08 6.41
C LEU A 48 2.12 -2.00 7.42
N THR A 49 2.49 -2.03 8.70
CA THR A 49 1.53 -1.76 9.77
C THR A 49 1.23 -0.26 9.87
N ASP A 50 0.08 0.11 10.45
CA ASP A 50 -0.32 1.51 10.62
C ASP A 50 0.76 2.35 11.31
N LYS A 51 1.43 1.79 12.33
CA LYS A 51 2.56 2.44 13.02
C LYS A 51 3.75 2.71 12.11
N GLU A 52 4.08 1.76 11.24
CA GLU A 52 5.17 1.93 10.27
C GLU A 52 4.79 2.96 9.19
N ILE A 53 3.52 3.01 8.79
CA ILE A 53 3.00 4.03 7.86
C ILE A 53 3.12 5.42 8.48
N GLU A 54 2.67 5.61 9.73
CA GLU A 54 2.79 6.88 10.45
C GLU A 54 4.26 7.33 10.59
N GLU A 55 5.18 6.41 10.91
CA GLU A 55 6.60 6.72 11.02
C GLU A 55 7.19 7.17 9.68
N GLN A 56 6.79 6.56 8.57
CA GLN A 56 7.23 6.95 7.23
C GLN A 56 6.70 8.34 6.84
N ILE A 57 5.42 8.63 7.11
CA ILE A 57 4.83 9.96 6.88
C ILE A 57 5.58 11.02 7.69
N LYS A 58 5.90 10.72 8.96
CA LYS A 58 6.66 11.62 9.82
C LYS A 58 8.05 11.92 9.25
N LYS A 59 8.79 10.90 8.82
CA LYS A 59 10.12 11.06 8.20
C LYS A 59 10.10 11.93 6.95
N ILE A 60 9.09 11.78 6.09
CA ILE A 60 8.93 12.60 4.89
C ILE A 60 8.65 14.06 5.28
N THR A 61 7.71 14.26 6.21
CA THR A 61 7.31 15.59 6.68
C THR A 61 8.46 16.33 7.38
N GLU A 62 9.32 15.62 8.10
CA GLU A 62 10.51 16.20 8.73
C GLU A 62 11.60 16.56 7.70
N LYS A 63 11.77 15.75 6.66
CA LYS A 63 12.71 16.04 5.55
C LYS A 63 12.32 17.25 4.70
N GLU A 64 11.03 17.57 4.57
CA GLU A 64 10.57 18.74 3.80
C GLU A 64 10.69 20.07 4.56
N LYS A 65 11.02 20.02 5.87
CA LYS A 65 11.19 21.22 6.71
C LYS A 65 12.65 21.70 6.82
N GLU A 66 13.59 20.95 6.28
CA GLU A 66 15.03 21.25 6.25
C GLU A 66 15.41 21.91 4.92
#